data_AF-A0A1G3ZL89-F1
#
_entry.id   AF-A0A1G3ZL89-F1
#
_cell.length_a   1.000
_cell.length_b   1.000
_cell.length_c   1.000
_cell.angle_alpha   90.00
_cell.angle_beta   90.00
_cell.angle_gamma   90.00
#
_symmetry.space_group_name_H-M   'P 1'
#
loop_
_entity.id
_entity.type
_entity.pdbx_description
1 polymer ?
#
loop_
_entity_poly.entity_id
_entity_poly.type
_entity_poly.pdbx_seq_one_letter_code
_entity_poly.pdbx_strand_id
1 'polypeptide(L)'
;MYSKNFPIGDRGGVLYPIHYYRDKGLHELWDRGVDGFRLPHQHYPLSTEAVTQVAAAIVKQYPPSYFGSQLKDMAPHDWAMESYVDAKNFAYQVPMNTHPTKFYLKTNSQIARQRVALAGYRLAQVLNRIY
;
A
#
# COMPACT_ATOMS: atom_id res chain seq x y z
N MET A 1 -13.54 6.77 -1.79
CA MET A 1 -13.83 7.40 -3.09
C MET A 1 -15.29 7.82 -3.17
N TYR A 2 -15.57 8.93 -3.86
CA TYR A 2 -16.94 9.36 -4.17
C TYR A 2 -17.49 8.56 -5.35
N SER A 3 -18.74 8.13 -5.26
CA SER A 3 -19.45 7.47 -6.37
C SER A 3 -20.96 7.67 -6.24
N LYS A 4 -21.75 7.20 -7.22
CA LYS A 4 -23.22 7.19 -7.12
C LYS A 4 -23.70 6.42 -5.88
N ASN A 5 -23.01 5.33 -5.52
CA ASN A 5 -23.34 4.51 -4.36
C ASN A 5 -22.80 5.11 -3.05
N PHE A 6 -21.82 6.02 -3.13
CA PHE A 6 -21.17 6.67 -1.99
C PHE A 6 -21.04 8.18 -2.21
N PRO A 7 -22.13 8.95 -2.13
CA PRO A 7 -22.13 10.39 -2.41
C PRO A 7 -21.36 11.20 -1.36
N ILE A 8 -21.13 10.63 -0.17
CA ILE A 8 -20.30 11.21 0.90
C ILE A 8 -18.92 10.53 1.01
N GLY A 9 -18.58 9.68 0.04
CA GLY A 9 -17.39 8.83 0.07
C GLY A 9 -17.59 7.50 0.83
N ASP A 10 -16.82 6.49 0.42
CA ASP A 10 -16.81 5.14 1.02
C ASP A 10 -15.90 5.00 2.27
N ARG A 11 -15.48 6.11 2.87
CA ARG A 11 -14.50 6.15 3.97
C ARG A 11 -13.15 5.48 3.62
N GLY A 12 -12.67 5.69 2.40
CA GLY A 12 -11.36 5.19 1.97
C GLY A 12 -11.35 3.69 1.66
N GLY A 13 -12.47 3.14 1.21
CA GLY A 13 -12.64 1.74 0.86
C GLY A 13 -13.15 0.85 1.98
N VAL A 14 -13.44 1.43 3.16
CA VAL A 14 -14.03 0.70 4.29
C VAL A 14 -15.44 0.24 3.94
N LEU A 15 -16.23 1.08 3.28
CA LEU A 15 -17.59 0.74 2.83
C LEU A 15 -17.61 0.00 1.48
N TYR A 16 -16.44 -0.38 0.95
CA TYR A 16 -16.31 -1.03 -0.35
C TYR A 16 -16.07 -2.53 -0.14
N PRO A 17 -17.12 -3.38 -0.07
CA PRO A 17 -16.96 -4.79 0.24
C PRO A 17 -16.25 -5.55 -0.88
N ILE A 18 -15.40 -6.49 -0.49
CA ILE A 18 -14.74 -7.47 -1.37
C ILE A 18 -14.79 -8.84 -0.70
N HIS A 19 -14.62 -9.91 -1.46
CA HIS A 19 -14.54 -11.26 -0.92
C HIS A 19 -13.07 -11.71 -0.92
N TYR A 20 -12.35 -11.50 0.19
CA TYR A 20 -10.97 -11.96 0.30
C TYR A 20 -10.56 -12.30 1.73
N TYR A 21 -10.32 -13.59 2.00
CA TYR A 21 -9.95 -14.09 3.32
C TYR A 21 -10.91 -13.62 4.42
N ARG A 22 -10.45 -12.77 5.35
CA ARG A 22 -11.23 -12.18 6.46
C ARG A 22 -11.51 -10.68 6.22
N ASP A 23 -11.09 -10.13 5.09
CA ASP A 23 -11.22 -8.71 4.79
C ASP A 23 -12.68 -8.39 4.46
N LYS A 24 -13.23 -7.41 5.17
CA LYS A 24 -14.60 -6.95 5.03
C LYS A 24 -14.71 -5.80 4.02
N GLY A 25 -13.60 -5.14 3.71
CA GLY A 25 -13.55 -4.02 2.79
C GLY A 25 -12.22 -3.91 2.06
N LEU A 26 -12.23 -3.15 0.97
CA LEU A 26 -11.06 -2.86 0.15
C LEU A 26 -9.93 -2.22 0.97
N HIS A 27 -10.27 -1.38 1.95
CA HIS A 27 -9.31 -0.74 2.85
C HIS A 27 -8.43 -1.74 3.58
N GLU A 28 -9.05 -2.74 4.22
CA GLU A 28 -8.34 -3.76 5.00
C GLU A 28 -7.35 -4.57 4.14
N LEU A 29 -7.70 -4.84 2.89
CA LEU A 29 -6.79 -5.51 1.96
C LEU A 29 -5.53 -4.67 1.68
N TRP A 30 -5.68 -3.36 1.46
CA TRP A 30 -4.56 -2.45 1.18
C TRP A 30 -3.70 -2.17 2.42
N ASP A 31 -4.31 -2.08 3.60
CA ASP A 31 -3.60 -1.95 4.88
C ASP A 31 -2.69 -3.16 5.15
N ARG A 32 -3.07 -4.34 4.66
CA ARG A 32 -2.23 -5.55 4.70
C ARG A 32 -1.17 -5.59 3.60
N GLY A 33 -0.99 -4.50 2.86
CA GLY A 33 -0.05 -4.41 1.73
C GLY A 33 -0.48 -5.20 0.50
N VAL A 34 -1.81 -5.43 0.35
CA VAL A 34 -2.43 -6.38 -0.58
C VAL A 34 -1.74 -7.75 -0.51
N ASP A 35 -1.70 -8.30 0.71
CA ASP A 35 -1.15 -9.61 1.11
C ASP A 35 0.35 -9.82 0.78
N GLY A 36 1.06 -8.77 0.33
CA GLY A 36 2.46 -8.82 -0.13
C GLY A 36 3.53 -8.85 0.95
N PHE A 37 3.16 -8.71 2.23
CA PHE A 37 4.12 -8.70 3.35
C PHE A 37 4.22 -10.05 4.07
N ARG A 38 3.45 -11.06 3.65
CA ARG A 38 3.46 -12.37 4.29
C ARG A 38 4.69 -13.16 3.87
N LEU A 39 5.36 -13.75 4.85
CA LEU A 39 6.37 -14.77 4.63
C LEU A 39 5.73 -16.16 4.71
N PRO A 40 6.12 -17.13 3.85
CA PRO A 40 5.67 -18.50 3.97
C PRO A 40 5.91 -19.05 5.38
N HIS A 41 4.95 -19.80 5.92
CA HIS A 41 5.04 -20.47 7.22
C HIS A 41 5.18 -19.55 8.44
N GLN A 42 4.87 -18.26 8.33
CA GLN A 42 4.82 -17.36 9.47
C GLN A 42 3.39 -16.94 9.81
N HIS A 43 3.06 -17.02 11.09
CA HIS A 43 1.81 -16.52 11.64
C HIS A 43 1.90 -15.01 11.88
N TYR A 44 0.78 -14.31 11.73
CA TYR A 44 0.67 -12.92 12.17
C TYR A 44 0.32 -12.86 13.66
N PRO A 45 0.82 -11.86 14.41
CA PRO A 45 1.75 -10.81 13.97
C PRO A 45 3.15 -11.38 13.68
N LEU A 46 3.86 -10.75 12.73
CA LEU A 46 5.24 -11.13 12.38
C LEU A 46 6.19 -10.79 13.54
N SER A 47 7.24 -11.59 13.73
CA SER A 47 8.32 -11.25 14.64
C SER A 47 9.15 -10.07 14.11
N THR A 48 9.93 -9.43 14.98
CA THR A 48 10.83 -8.33 14.58
C THR A 48 11.82 -8.77 13.50
N GLU A 49 12.34 -10.00 13.60
CA GLU A 49 13.27 -10.57 12.62
C GLU A 49 12.58 -10.76 11.27
N ALA A 50 11.33 -11.24 11.28
CA ALA A 50 10.51 -11.39 10.09
C ALA A 50 10.23 -10.05 9.40
N VAL A 51 9.84 -9.03 10.17
CA VAL A 51 9.65 -7.67 9.66
C VAL A 51 10.95 -7.14 9.04
N THR A 52 12.08 -7.36 9.69
CA THR A 52 13.41 -6.95 9.20
C THR A 52 13.75 -7.64 7.86
N GLN A 53 13.45 -8.93 7.73
CA GLN A 53 13.65 -9.68 6.48
C GLN A 53 12.78 -9.14 5.35
N VAL A 54 11.50 -8.88 5.61
CA VAL A 54 10.58 -8.29 4.63
C VAL A 54 11.06 -6.89 4.21
N ALA A 55 11.44 -6.05 5.18
CA ALA A 55 11.95 -4.70 4.91
C ALA A 55 13.23 -4.75 4.07
N ALA A 56 14.19 -5.61 4.40
CA ALA A 56 15.43 -5.79 3.63
C ALA A 56 15.14 -6.24 2.19
N ALA A 57 14.19 -7.15 1.99
CA ALA A 57 13.78 -7.59 0.65
C ALA A 57 13.14 -6.44 -0.16
N ILE A 58 12.28 -5.63 0.47
CA ILE A 58 11.65 -4.46 -0.16
C ILE A 58 12.71 -3.41 -0.54
N VAL A 59 13.62 -3.08 0.37
CA VAL A 59 14.72 -2.13 0.14
C VAL A 59 15.64 -2.60 -0.97
N LYS A 60 15.96 -3.90 -1.01
CA LYS A 60 16.76 -4.48 -2.09
C LYS A 60 16.06 -4.38 -3.45
N GLN A 61 14.74 -4.58 -3.47
CA GLN A 61 13.96 -4.50 -4.70
C GLN A 61 13.74 -3.06 -5.18
N TYR A 62 13.56 -2.11 -4.26
CA TYR A 62 13.28 -0.71 -4.53
C TYR A 62 14.29 0.19 -3.82
N PRO A 63 15.56 0.20 -4.27
CA PRO A 63 16.58 1.07 -3.67
C PRO A 63 16.24 2.56 -3.90
N PRO A 64 16.85 3.50 -3.16
CA PRO A 64 16.58 4.93 -3.33
C PRO A 64 16.69 5.44 -4.77
N SER A 65 17.64 4.90 -5.55
CA SER A 65 17.84 5.23 -6.96
C SER A 65 16.66 4.87 -7.86
N TYR A 66 15.84 3.88 -7.48
CA TYR A 66 14.63 3.50 -8.22
C TYR A 66 13.63 4.65 -8.33
N PHE A 67 13.54 5.49 -7.30
CA PHE A 67 12.52 6.54 -7.18
C PHE A 67 12.92 7.86 -7.84
N GLY A 68 14.19 8.03 -8.21
CA GLY A 68 14.67 9.22 -8.93
C GLY A 68 14.24 10.54 -8.27
N SER A 69 13.48 11.36 -9.01
CA SER A 69 12.98 12.66 -8.53
C SER A 69 11.87 12.55 -7.48
N GLN A 70 11.08 11.45 -7.45
CA GLN A 70 10.00 11.29 -6.47
C GLN A 70 10.54 11.32 -5.03
N LEU A 71 11.72 10.75 -4.81
CA LEU A 71 12.35 10.74 -3.49
C LEU A 71 12.79 12.14 -3.02
N LYS A 72 12.95 13.09 -3.93
CA LYS A 72 13.32 14.48 -3.61
C LYS A 72 12.11 15.33 -3.25
N ASP A 73 10.91 14.90 -3.63
CA ASP A 73 9.68 15.55 -3.25
C ASP A 73 9.40 15.31 -1.76
N MET A 74 9.42 16.40 -1.02
CA MET A 74 9.21 16.44 0.43
C MET A 74 7.92 17.17 0.84
N ALA A 75 7.04 17.47 -0.12
CA ALA A 75 5.76 18.12 0.15
C ALA A 75 4.70 17.07 0.49
N PRO A 76 4.15 17.05 1.73
CA PRO A 76 3.15 16.04 2.11
C PRO A 76 1.87 16.06 1.25
N HIS A 77 1.53 17.23 0.71
CA HIS A 77 0.41 17.37 -0.23
C HIS A 77 0.61 16.53 -1.49
N ASP A 78 1.81 16.53 -2.05
CA ASP A 78 2.12 15.82 -3.29
C ASP A 78 2.12 14.30 -3.04
N TRP A 79 2.58 13.87 -1.86
CA TRP A 79 2.47 12.47 -1.43
C TRP A 79 1.01 12.01 -1.34
N ALA A 80 0.12 12.86 -0.82
CA ALA A 80 -1.31 12.55 -0.76
C ALA A 80 -1.93 12.48 -2.17
N MET A 81 -1.49 13.35 -3.10
CA MET A 81 -1.93 13.31 -4.49
C MET A 81 -1.45 12.03 -5.20
N GLU A 82 -0.21 11.61 -4.97
CA GLU A 82 0.32 10.33 -5.45
C GLU A 82 -0.54 9.15 -4.97
N SER A 83 -0.87 9.11 -3.66
CA SER A 83 -1.74 8.06 -3.10
C SER A 83 -3.16 8.09 -3.66
N TYR A 84 -3.70 9.27 -3.95
CA TYR A 84 -5.02 9.41 -4.59
C TYR A 84 -5.01 8.86 -6.02
N VAL A 85 -3.97 9.16 -6.80
CA VAL A 85 -3.78 8.61 -8.14
C VAL A 85 -3.69 7.08 -8.09
N ASP A 86 -2.91 6.54 -7.15
CA ASP A 86 -2.81 5.09 -6.97
C ASP A 86 -4.14 4.45 -6.61
N ALA A 87 -4.91 5.09 -5.73
CA ALA A 87 -6.22 4.60 -5.35
C ALA A 87 -7.12 4.45 -6.59
N LYS A 88 -7.19 5.50 -7.42
CA LYS A 88 -7.99 5.47 -8.66
C LYS A 88 -7.51 4.42 -9.66
N ASN A 89 -6.21 4.38 -9.90
CA ASN A 89 -5.65 3.57 -10.97
C ASN A 89 -5.50 2.10 -10.61
N PHE A 90 -5.44 1.78 -9.31
CA PHE A 90 -5.09 0.43 -8.85
C PHE A 90 -6.03 -0.10 -7.77
N ALA A 91 -6.29 0.65 -6.71
CA ALA A 91 -7.10 0.15 -5.59
C ALA A 91 -8.54 -0.13 -5.99
N TYR A 92 -9.20 0.81 -6.65
CA TYR A 92 -10.62 0.67 -7.01
C TYR A 92 -10.86 -0.11 -8.31
N GLN A 93 -9.85 -0.85 -8.81
CA GLN A 93 -9.98 -1.69 -10.02
C GLN A 93 -10.59 -3.06 -9.77
N VAL A 94 -10.90 -3.39 -8.51
CA VAL A 94 -11.69 -4.59 -8.15
C VAL A 94 -13.16 -4.18 -7.95
N PRO A 95 -14.14 -4.83 -8.62
CA PRO A 95 -15.55 -4.52 -8.40
C PRO A 95 -16.03 -4.87 -6.98
N MET A 96 -17.02 -4.14 -6.46
CA MET A 96 -17.64 -4.45 -5.16
C MET A 96 -18.24 -5.85 -5.14
N ASN A 97 -18.20 -6.50 -3.97
CA ASN A 97 -18.73 -7.85 -3.73
C ASN A 97 -18.12 -8.93 -4.63
N THR A 98 -16.88 -8.74 -5.07
CA THR A 98 -16.15 -9.73 -5.88
C THR A 98 -14.86 -10.18 -5.21
N HIS A 99 -14.34 -11.31 -5.67
CA HIS A 99 -13.01 -11.78 -5.30
C HIS A 99 -11.95 -11.06 -6.14
N PRO A 100 -10.93 -10.44 -5.52
CA PRO A 100 -9.78 -9.92 -6.25
C PRO A 100 -9.10 -11.03 -7.05
N THR A 101 -8.77 -10.75 -8.32
CA THR A 101 -8.08 -11.73 -9.17
C THR A 101 -6.63 -11.92 -8.70
N LYS A 102 -6.02 -13.06 -9.05
CA LYS A 102 -4.57 -13.28 -8.81
C LYS A 102 -3.71 -12.18 -9.43
N PHE A 103 -4.12 -11.65 -10.59
CA PHE A 103 -3.45 -10.53 -11.25
C PHE A 103 -3.54 -9.25 -10.41
N TYR A 104 -4.74 -8.90 -9.92
CA TYR A 104 -4.94 -7.76 -9.03
C TYR A 104 -4.04 -7.87 -7.79
N LEU A 105 -4.02 -9.02 -7.12
CA LEU A 105 -3.20 -9.24 -5.92
C LEU A 105 -1.71 -9.08 -6.22
N LYS A 106 -1.22 -9.71 -7.30
CA LYS A 106 0.19 -9.64 -7.69
C LYS A 106 0.62 -8.22 -8.03
N THR A 107 -0.15 -7.52 -8.88
CA THR A 107 0.17 -6.15 -9.30
C THR A 107 0.14 -5.19 -8.11
N ASN A 108 -0.90 -5.25 -7.28
CA ASN A 108 -1.07 -4.28 -6.20
C ASN A 108 -0.17 -4.54 -4.99
N SER A 109 0.26 -5.79 -4.77
CA SER A 109 1.31 -6.09 -3.77
C SER A 109 2.65 -5.43 -4.13
N GLN A 110 2.96 -5.30 -5.43
CA GLN A 110 4.17 -4.59 -5.87
C GLN A 110 4.07 -3.08 -5.59
N ILE A 111 2.90 -2.49 -5.87
CA ILE A 111 2.64 -1.06 -5.61
C ILE A 111 2.72 -0.77 -4.11
N ALA A 112 2.09 -1.62 -3.28
CA ALA A 112 2.18 -1.48 -1.82
C ALA A 112 3.63 -1.52 -1.32
N ARG A 113 4.45 -2.44 -1.84
CA ARG A 113 5.89 -2.51 -1.51
C ARG A 113 6.67 -1.27 -1.96
N GLN A 114 6.39 -0.74 -3.15
CA GLN A 114 7.00 0.51 -3.63
C GLN A 114 6.66 1.68 -2.71
N ARG A 115 5.39 1.80 -2.31
CA ARG A 115 4.91 2.88 -1.44
C ARG A 115 5.50 2.81 -0.04
N VAL A 116 5.59 1.61 0.55
CA VAL A 116 6.25 1.43 1.85
C VAL A 116 7.74 1.79 1.77
N ALA A 117 8.45 1.39 0.71
CA ALA A 117 9.85 1.75 0.52
C ALA A 117 10.04 3.27 0.42
N LEU A 118 9.29 3.93 -0.48
CA LEU A 118 9.37 5.37 -0.70
C LEU A 118 9.02 6.16 0.58
N ALA A 119 7.97 5.76 1.28
CA ALA A 119 7.58 6.38 2.56
C ALA A 119 8.68 6.22 3.62
N GLY A 120 9.31 5.05 3.73
CA GLY A 120 10.42 4.82 4.65
C GLY A 120 11.61 5.75 4.37
N TYR A 121 11.98 5.94 3.10
CA TYR A 121 13.06 6.86 2.74
C TYR A 121 12.70 8.33 2.97
N ARG A 122 11.47 8.74 2.63
CA ARG A 122 10.97 10.10 2.91
C ARG A 122 10.95 10.37 4.42
N LEU A 123 10.50 9.41 5.22
CA LEU A 123 10.52 9.53 6.69
C LEU A 123 11.94 9.71 7.22
N ALA A 124 12.90 8.91 6.77
CA ALA A 124 14.30 9.05 7.17
C ALA A 124 14.85 10.45 6.83
N GLN A 125 14.51 11.01 5.66
CA GLN A 125 14.90 12.37 5.29
C GLN A 125 14.24 13.44 6.17
N VAL A 126 12.97 13.27 6.55
CA VAL A 126 12.30 14.18 7.49
C VAL A 126 13.01 14.15 8.83
N LEU A 127 13.27 12.96 9.38
CA LEU A 127 13.92 12.79 10.68
C LEU A 127 15.32 13.41 10.71
N ASN A 128 16.13 13.18 9.67
CA ASN A 128 17.48 13.75 9.55
C ASN A 128 17.51 15.28 9.35
N ARG A 129 16.37 15.93 9.10
CA ARG A 129 16.28 17.40 9.00
C ARG A 129 15.86 18.05 10.31
N ILE A 130 15.17 17.31 11.18
CA ILE A 130 14.63 17.83 12.45
C ILE A 130 15.45 17.40 13.67
N TYR A 131 16.34 16.41 13.51
CA TYR A 131 17.33 15.96 14.49
C TYR A 131 18.72 16.04 13.86
#